data_AF-A0A925VSG8-F1
#
_entry.id   AF-A0A925VSG8-F1
#
_cell.length_a   1.000
_cell.length_b   1.000
_cell.length_c   1.000
_cell.angle_alpha   90.00
_cell.angle_beta   90.00
_cell.angle_gamma   90.00
#
_symmetry.space_group_name_H-M   'P 1'
#
loop_
_entity.id
_entity.type
_entity.pdbx_description
1 polymer ?
#
loop_
_entity_poly.entity_id
_entity_poly.type
_entity_poly.pdbx_seq_one_letter_code
_entity_poly.pdbx_strand_id
1 'polypeptide(L)'
;MLPKFFFLLALTVAAPALAYAQTTPNRDEATVRATINRLFAGMHASDSAMVQATFMPGAQLKSVENKQGVVSVKTEEISHLAGAIGKFPKG
;
A
#
# COMPACT_ATOMS: atom_id res chain seq x y z
N MET A 1 -44.34 15.07 -26.46
CA MET A 1 -43.91 14.04 -25.47
C MET A 1 -42.68 13.24 -25.91
N LEU A 2 -42.26 13.30 -27.18
CA LEU A 2 -41.10 12.60 -27.75
C LEU A 2 -39.68 12.99 -27.23
N PRO A 3 -39.36 14.25 -26.83
CA PRO A 3 -37.99 14.61 -26.46
C PRO A 3 -37.56 14.03 -25.09
N LYS A 4 -38.52 13.72 -24.21
CA LYS A 4 -38.26 13.08 -22.92
C LYS A 4 -37.78 11.63 -23.07
N PHE A 5 -38.24 10.92 -24.10
CA PHE A 5 -37.82 9.55 -24.38
C PHE A 5 -36.38 9.49 -24.91
N PHE A 6 -36.00 10.44 -25.77
CA PHE A 6 -34.63 10.59 -26.25
C PHE A 6 -33.65 10.96 -25.13
N PHE A 7 -34.07 11.82 -24.19
CA PHE A 7 -33.25 12.17 -23.03
C PHE A 7 -33.03 10.98 -22.09
N LEU A 8 -34.07 10.18 -21.83
CA LEU A 8 -33.98 8.97 -21.00
C LEU A 8 -33.10 7.89 -21.65
N LEU A 9 -33.18 7.73 -22.97
CA LEU A 9 -32.35 6.80 -23.73
C LEU A 9 -30.87 7.24 -23.76
N ALA A 10 -30.61 8.54 -23.86
CA ALA A 10 -29.24 9.07 -23.78
C ALA A 10 -28.62 8.86 -22.40
N LEU A 11 -29.42 8.95 -21.33
CA LEU A 11 -28.95 8.75 -19.95
C LEU A 11 -28.61 7.28 -19.65
N THR A 12 -29.38 6.32 -20.18
CA THR A 12 -29.13 4.88 -19.97
C THR A 12 -27.92 4.37 -20.77
N VAL A 13 -27.63 4.94 -21.94
CA VAL A 13 -26.46 4.58 -22.75
C VAL A 13 -25.16 5.17 -22.18
N ALA A 14 -25.21 6.33 -21.50
CA ALA A 14 -24.04 6.97 -20.90
C ALA A 14 -23.65 6.40 -19.51
N ALA A 15 -24.57 5.74 -18.81
CA ALA A 15 -24.35 5.18 -17.48
C ALA A 15 -23.17 4.18 -17.36
N PRO A 16 -22.96 3.22 -18.27
CA PRO A 16 -21.86 2.26 -18.13
C PRO A 16 -20.47 2.90 -18.30
N ALA A 17 -20.34 3.96 -19.09
CA ALA A 17 -19.05 4.66 -19.29
C ALA A 17 -18.57 5.38 -18.02
N LEU A 18 -19.49 5.84 -17.16
CA LEU A 18 -19.19 6.50 -15.89
C LEU A 18 -18.83 5.50 -14.78
N ALA A 19 -19.27 4.24 -14.88
CA ALA A 19 -18.96 3.20 -13.90
C ALA A 19 -17.49 2.72 -13.97
N TYR A 20 -16.86 2.77 -15.15
CA TYR A 20 -15.46 2.35 -15.33
C TYR A 20 -14.44 3.32 -14.71
N ALA A 21 -14.82 4.57 -14.44
CA ALA A 21 -13.95 5.57 -13.81
C ALA A 21 -13.75 5.30 -12.30
N GLN A 22 -14.65 4.53 -11.67
CA GLN A 22 -14.60 4.24 -10.23
C GLN A 22 -13.95 2.88 -9.91
N THR A 23 -13.67 2.05 -10.91
CA THR A 23 -13.19 0.67 -10.71
C THR A 23 -11.71 0.50 -11.01
N THR A 24 -11.05 1.50 -11.59
CA THR A 24 -9.60 1.46 -11.81
C THR A 24 -8.91 2.14 -10.63
N PRO A 25 -8.10 1.42 -9.83
CA PRO A 25 -7.22 2.04 -8.85
C PRO A 25 -6.42 3.13 -9.55
N ASN A 26 -6.34 4.32 -8.98
CA ASN A 26 -5.44 5.32 -9.55
C ASN A 26 -4.00 4.78 -9.51
N ARG A 27 -3.15 5.26 -10.43
CA ARG A 27 -1.78 4.74 -10.59
C ARG A 27 -0.99 4.76 -9.29
N ASP A 28 -1.22 5.78 -8.45
CA ASP A 28 -0.53 5.96 -7.19
C ASP A 28 -0.93 4.88 -6.18
N GLU A 29 -2.23 4.61 -6.05
CA GLU A 29 -2.77 3.53 -5.21
C GLU A 29 -2.21 2.17 -5.63
N ALA A 30 -2.22 1.87 -6.94
CA ALA A 30 -1.68 0.62 -7.47
C ALA A 30 -0.18 0.46 -7.14
N THR A 31 0.58 1.55 -7.22
CA THR A 31 2.02 1.56 -6.91
C THR A 31 2.27 1.36 -5.42
N VAL A 32 1.52 2.04 -4.55
CA VAL A 32 1.62 1.86 -3.09
C VAL A 32 1.31 0.41 -2.71
N ARG A 33 0.22 -0.15 -3.25
CA ARG A 33 -0.18 -1.54 -3.02
C ARG A 33 0.91 -2.52 -3.46
N ALA A 34 1.52 -2.29 -4.62
CA ALA A 34 2.61 -3.12 -5.12
C ALA A 34 3.83 -3.10 -4.18
N THR A 35 4.22 -1.94 -3.65
CA THR A 35 5.30 -1.81 -2.67
C THR A 35 5.01 -2.56 -1.38
N ILE A 36 3.77 -2.45 -0.86
CA ILE A 36 3.34 -3.17 0.35
C ILE A 36 3.40 -4.69 0.12
N ASN A 37 2.87 -5.17 -1.00
CA ASN A 37 2.93 -6.59 -1.34
C ASN A 37 4.38 -7.09 -1.46
N ARG A 38 5.26 -6.27 -2.04
CA ARG A 38 6.69 -6.58 -2.16
C ARG A 38 7.36 -6.71 -0.78
N LEU A 39 7.03 -5.83 0.16
CA LEU A 39 7.55 -5.88 1.52
C LEU A 39 7.19 -7.21 2.20
N PHE A 40 5.90 -7.57 2.18
CA PHE A 40 5.43 -8.81 2.81
C PHE A 40 5.93 -10.07 2.09
N ALA A 41 6.06 -10.05 0.77
CA ALA A 41 6.68 -11.15 0.03
C ALA A 41 8.15 -11.35 0.46
N GLY A 42 8.91 -10.26 0.64
CA GLY A 42 10.27 -10.33 1.16
C GLY A 42 10.32 -10.88 2.59
N MET A 43 9.41 -10.44 3.47
CA MET A 43 9.31 -10.96 4.84
C MET A 43 8.99 -12.46 4.88
N HIS A 44 8.02 -12.91 4.08
CA HIS A 44 7.64 -14.32 4.00
C HIS A 44 8.77 -15.20 3.45
N ALA A 45 9.55 -14.69 2.50
CA ALA A 45 10.67 -15.39 1.90
C ALA A 45 11.97 -15.31 2.73
N SER A 46 11.95 -14.60 3.86
CA SER A 46 13.15 -14.21 4.61
C SER A 46 14.21 -13.52 3.74
N ASP A 47 13.78 -12.76 2.73
CA ASP A 47 14.63 -12.03 1.79
C ASP A 47 14.85 -10.61 2.31
N SER A 48 15.97 -10.44 3.03
CA SER A 48 16.37 -9.16 3.61
C SER A 48 16.63 -8.07 2.56
N ALA A 49 17.13 -8.44 1.37
CA ALA A 49 17.39 -7.48 0.30
C ALA A 49 16.09 -6.96 -0.31
N MET A 50 15.11 -7.85 -0.51
CA MET A 50 13.77 -7.49 -0.97
C MET A 50 13.06 -6.57 0.01
N VAL A 51 13.15 -6.84 1.31
CA VAL A 51 12.63 -5.96 2.37
C VAL A 51 13.32 -4.61 2.35
N GLN A 52 14.66 -4.57 2.29
CA GLN A 52 15.39 -3.30 2.29
C GLN A 52 15.05 -2.44 1.05
N ALA A 53 14.83 -3.06 -0.10
CA ALA A 53 14.50 -2.38 -1.35
C ALA A 53 13.12 -1.70 -1.37
N THR A 54 12.23 -1.97 -0.40
CA THR A 54 10.93 -1.28 -0.32
C THR A 54 10.99 0.05 0.41
N PHE A 55 12.15 0.44 0.94
CA PHE A 55 12.34 1.68 1.67
C PHE A 55 13.29 2.62 0.93
N MET A 56 13.07 3.92 1.10
CA MET A 56 14.01 4.93 0.60
C MET A 56 15.33 4.90 1.39
N PRO A 57 16.45 5.33 0.80
CA PRO A 57 17.70 5.54 1.53
C PRO A 57 17.48 6.45 2.75
N GLY A 58 17.96 6.04 3.92
CA GLY A 58 17.81 6.78 5.17
C GLY A 58 16.43 6.70 5.84
N ALA A 59 15.52 5.85 5.34
CA ALA A 59 14.29 5.55 6.06
C ALA A 59 14.58 4.96 7.44
N GLN A 60 13.70 5.24 8.40
CA GLN A 60 13.81 4.77 9.79
C GLN A 60 12.48 4.20 10.28
N LEU A 61 12.56 3.17 11.13
CA LEU A 61 11.44 2.71 11.94
C LEU A 61 11.43 3.46 13.25
N LYS A 62 10.25 3.96 13.62
CA LYS A 62 10.05 4.62 14.91
C LYS A 62 8.95 3.88 15.67
N SER A 63 9.30 3.31 16.81
CA SER A 63 8.35 2.73 17.76
C SER A 63 8.10 3.72 18.86
N VAL A 64 6.84 4.14 19.01
CA VAL A 64 6.41 5.01 20.09
C VAL A 64 5.73 4.14 21.13
N GLU A 65 6.22 4.18 22.36
CA GLU A 65 5.64 3.48 23.49
C GLU A 65 5.16 4.49 24.54
N ASN A 66 4.03 4.20 25.16
CA ASN A 66 3.57 4.91 26.35
C ASN A 66 3.37 3.89 27.46
N LYS A 67 4.26 3.93 28.46
CA LYS A 67 4.21 3.04 29.63
C LYS A 67 3.99 3.90 30.86
N GLN A 68 2.82 3.73 31.49
CA GLN A 68 2.46 4.41 32.74
C GLN A 68 2.59 5.96 32.65
N GLY A 69 2.25 6.53 31.49
CA GLY A 69 2.35 7.98 31.25
C GLY A 69 3.74 8.44 30.81
N VAL A 70 4.75 7.57 30.83
CA VAL A 70 6.07 7.86 30.26
C VAL A 70 6.07 7.49 28.78
N VAL A 71 6.22 8.51 27.93
CA VAL A 71 6.33 8.34 26.48
C VAL A 71 7.80 8.17 26.09
N SER A 72 8.11 7.13 25.32
CA SER A 72 9.44 6.90 24.74
C SER A 72 9.34 6.66 23.24
N VAL A 73 10.38 7.05 22.51
CA VAL A 73 10.49 6.83 21.06
C VAL A 73 11.79 6.08 20.80
N LYS A 74 11.67 4.84 20.30
CA LYS A 74 12.80 4.07 19.80
C LYS A 74 12.90 4.28 18.29
N THR A 75 14.10 4.63 17.81
CA THR A 75 14.40 4.75 16.38
C THR A 75 15.32 3.62 15.97
N GLU A 76 15.06 3.00 14.83
CA GLU A 76 15.82 1.89 14.27
C GLU A 76 16.03 2.06 12.76
N GLU A 77 17.22 1.72 12.28
CA GLU A 77 17.55 1.74 10.85
C GLU A 77 16.91 0.56 10.13
N ILE A 78 16.46 0.76 8.89
CA ILE A 78 15.85 -0.32 8.08
C ILE A 78 16.79 -1.51 7.88
N SER A 79 18.11 -1.27 7.83
CA SER A 79 19.11 -2.32 7.72
C SER A 79 19.06 -3.32 8.89
N HIS A 80 18.72 -2.86 10.10
CA HIS A 80 18.56 -3.74 11.26
C HIS A 80 17.30 -4.59 11.14
N LEU A 81 16.16 -4.01 10.71
CA LEU A 81 14.95 -4.77 10.42
C LEU A 81 15.21 -5.83 9.34
N ALA A 82 15.79 -5.43 8.20
CA ALA A 82 16.09 -6.34 7.10
C ALA A 82 17.01 -7.47 7.56
N GLY A 83 18.06 -7.15 8.33
CA GLY A 83 18.97 -8.14 8.92
C GLY A 83 18.30 -9.06 9.93
N ALA A 84 17.29 -8.60 10.69
CA ALA A 84 16.49 -9.45 11.56
C ALA A 84 15.60 -10.40 10.75
N ILE A 85 14.94 -9.90 9.70
CA ILE A 85 14.09 -10.71 8.82
C ILE A 85 14.86 -11.86 8.17
N GLY A 86 16.06 -11.60 7.66
CA GLY A 86 16.90 -12.63 7.02
C GLY A 86 17.32 -13.77 7.96
N LYS A 87 17.10 -13.64 9.28
CA LYS A 87 17.40 -14.69 10.27
C LYS A 87 16.18 -15.54 10.63
N PHE A 88 14.97 -15.13 10.26
CA PHE A 88 13.78 -15.94 10.49
C PHE A 88 13.69 -17.07 9.46
N PRO A 89 13.15 -18.24 9.83
CA PRO A 89 12.82 -19.26 8.85
C PRO A 89 11.77 -18.72 7.88
N LYS A 90 11.80 -19.23 6.65
CA LYS A 90 10.78 -18.89 5.64
C LYS A 90 9.40 -19.32 6.14
N GLY A 91 8.40 -18.49 5.87
CA GLY A 91 6.98 -18.77 6.13
C GLY A 91 6.42 -19.86 5.23
#